data_AF-A0A6A3C2P8-F1
#
_entry.id   AF-A0A6A3C2P8-F1
#
_cell.length_a   1.000
_cell.length_b   1.000
_cell.length_c   1.000
_cell.angle_alpha   90.00
_cell.angle_beta   90.00
_cell.angle_gamma   90.00
#
_symmetry.space_group_name_H-M   'P 1'
#
loop_
_entity.id
_entity.type
_entity.pdbx_description
1 polymer ?
#
loop_
_entity_poly.entity_id
_entity_poly.type
_entity_poly.pdbx_seq_one_letter_code
_entity_poly.pdbx_strand_id
1 'polypeptide(L)'
;MNLQNKTKKETSKRKKEEHCHARKSKDKKERVVDPSAKPTHFAGQSSNPPYPTPMIPVDYNDGIPLGAIGGVAGELLEQNAQALNQISENLASFKIQENIGLLCQTRDNLLKLMNEMNNNVPDIMKQMPQLMKLNLDLANTILPPPPPPM
;
A
#
# COMPACT_ATOMS: atom_id res chain seq x y z
N MET A 1 -18.15 41.06 -50.31
CA MET A 1 -17.88 41.83 -49.08
C MET A 1 -18.12 40.95 -47.87
N ASN A 2 -17.24 41.09 -46.87
CA ASN A 2 -17.40 40.85 -45.42
C ASN A 2 -17.51 39.42 -44.85
N LEU A 3 -16.34 38.85 -44.53
CA LEU A 3 -15.71 38.78 -43.18
C LEU A 3 -16.57 38.45 -41.93
N GLN A 4 -16.27 37.26 -41.38
CA GLN A 4 -16.03 36.87 -39.97
C GLN A 4 -16.85 37.40 -38.75
N ASN A 5 -17.19 36.39 -37.93
CA ASN A 5 -16.98 36.23 -36.48
C ASN A 5 -17.96 36.80 -35.41
N LYS A 6 -18.52 35.82 -34.66
CA LYS A 6 -18.71 35.71 -33.19
C LYS A 6 -19.16 36.95 -32.40
N THR A 7 -20.30 36.81 -31.73
CA THR A 7 -20.53 37.46 -30.43
C THR A 7 -21.24 36.52 -29.45
N LYS A 8 -20.55 36.30 -28.33
CA LYS A 8 -21.06 35.83 -27.04
C LYS A 8 -21.59 37.08 -26.32
N LYS A 9 -22.78 37.04 -25.70
CA LYS A 9 -23.23 38.10 -24.79
C LYS A 9 -23.99 37.54 -23.59
N GLU A 10 -23.40 37.75 -22.42
CA GLU A 10 -23.92 37.53 -21.08
C GLU A 10 -24.74 38.76 -20.64
N THR A 11 -25.85 38.55 -19.93
CA THR A 11 -26.49 39.59 -19.10
C THR A 11 -27.16 38.95 -17.89
N SER A 12 -27.17 39.71 -16.79
CA SER A 12 -27.10 39.24 -15.40
C SER A 12 -28.29 39.74 -14.55
N LYS A 13 -28.49 39.10 -13.38
CA LYS A 13 -29.16 39.53 -12.11
C LYS A 13 -30.68 39.31 -11.90
N ARG A 14 -31.01 38.59 -10.80
CA ARG A 14 -31.88 38.94 -9.62
C ARG A 14 -32.06 37.68 -8.73
N LYS A 15 -31.46 37.59 -7.52
CA LYS A 15 -32.05 37.78 -6.14
C LYS A 15 -33.30 36.90 -5.89
N LYS A 16 -33.61 36.24 -4.76
CA LYS A 16 -33.27 36.34 -3.31
C LYS A 16 -34.00 35.14 -2.62
N GLU A 17 -33.32 34.31 -1.82
CA GLU A 17 -33.49 34.11 -0.35
C GLU A 17 -34.85 33.58 0.15
N GLU A 18 -34.78 32.44 0.86
CA GLU A 18 -35.55 31.97 2.02
C GLU A 18 -37.06 32.27 2.16
N HIS A 19 -37.88 31.23 2.36
CA HIS A 19 -38.70 31.17 3.57
C HIS A 19 -39.21 29.76 3.90
N CYS A 20 -39.12 29.47 5.19
CA CYS A 20 -39.54 28.30 5.93
C CYS A 20 -41.06 28.29 6.23
N HIS A 21 -41.49 27.21 6.90
CA HIS A 21 -42.73 27.04 7.69
C HIS A 21 -43.97 26.68 6.84
N ALA A 22 -44.94 25.85 7.23
CA ALA A 22 -45.39 25.38 8.54
C ALA A 22 -46.26 24.10 8.32
N ARG A 23 -46.06 23.00 9.07
CA ARG A 23 -46.85 22.55 10.25
C ARG A 23 -48.18 21.78 9.98
N LYS A 24 -48.17 20.55 10.54
CA LYS A 24 -49.19 19.88 11.40
C LYS A 24 -50.39 19.13 10.76
N SER A 25 -50.48 17.83 11.04
CA SER A 25 -51.47 17.21 11.97
C SER A 25 -51.15 15.70 12.15
N LYS A 26 -50.92 15.20 13.38
CA LYS A 26 -51.84 14.50 14.33
C LYS A 26 -52.07 13.03 13.90
N ASP A 27 -51.72 11.96 14.62
CA ASP A 27 -51.92 11.61 16.03
C ASP A 27 -51.08 10.34 16.40
N LYS A 28 -50.71 10.19 17.68
CA LYS A 28 -50.39 8.95 18.44
C LYS A 28 -49.10 8.14 18.13
N LYS A 29 -48.09 8.32 18.98
CA LYS A 29 -47.78 7.41 20.12
C LYS A 29 -46.55 7.95 20.86
N GLU A 30 -46.80 8.39 22.08
CA GLU A 30 -45.80 8.79 23.06
C GLU A 30 -44.88 7.59 23.38
N ARG A 31 -43.58 7.76 23.16
CA ARG A 31 -42.55 7.19 24.02
C ARG A 31 -41.44 8.22 24.18
N VAL A 32 -41.41 8.82 25.36
CA VAL A 32 -40.26 9.53 25.90
C VAL A 32 -39.16 8.49 26.12
N VAL A 33 -38.04 8.62 25.41
CA VAL A 33 -36.70 8.19 25.86
C VAL A 33 -35.66 8.98 25.05
N ASP A 34 -34.77 9.60 25.81
CA ASP A 34 -33.61 10.45 25.51
C ASP A 34 -32.80 10.12 24.22
N PRO A 35 -32.37 11.12 23.41
CA PRO A 35 -31.53 10.89 22.23
C PRO A 35 -30.05 10.72 22.63
N SER A 36 -29.59 9.48 22.78
CA SER A 36 -28.16 9.19 22.97
C SER A 36 -27.57 8.41 21.78
N ALA A 37 -26.67 9.11 21.08
CA ALA A 37 -25.64 8.68 20.12
C ALA A 37 -25.94 7.50 19.17
N LYS A 38 -26.13 7.81 17.88
CA LYS A 38 -25.93 6.85 16.79
C LYS A 38 -24.42 6.59 16.62
N PRO A 39 -23.95 5.33 16.46
CA PRO A 39 -22.61 5.10 15.95
C PRO A 39 -22.61 5.43 14.45
N THR A 40 -21.77 6.40 14.07
CA THR A 40 -21.47 6.70 12.67
C THR A 40 -20.76 5.49 12.07
N HIS A 41 -21.52 4.64 11.37
CA HIS A 41 -20.92 3.64 10.48
C HIS A 41 -20.21 4.41 9.36
N PHE A 42 -18.88 4.31 9.32
CA PHE A 42 -18.08 4.73 8.17
C PHE A 42 -18.53 3.93 6.94
N ALA A 43 -19.51 4.45 6.20
CA ALA A 43 -19.86 3.98 4.89
C ALA A 43 -18.81 4.51 3.90
N GLY A 44 -17.73 3.76 3.78
CA GLY A 44 -16.67 3.97 2.80
C GLY A 44 -16.02 2.65 2.40
N GLN A 45 -16.77 1.54 2.42
CA GLN A 45 -16.31 0.30 1.80
C GLN A 45 -16.51 0.45 0.30
N SER A 46 -15.45 0.81 -0.42
CA SER A 46 -15.40 0.57 -1.87
C SER A 46 -15.62 -0.92 -2.09
N SER A 47 -16.68 -1.28 -2.80
CA SER A 47 -17.02 -2.64 -3.18
C SER A 47 -16.02 -3.17 -4.21
N ASN A 48 -14.78 -3.38 -3.79
CA ASN A 48 -13.81 -4.14 -4.57
C ASN A 48 -13.95 -5.60 -4.12
N PRO A 49 -14.14 -6.56 -5.06
CA PRO A 49 -14.12 -7.96 -4.68
C PRO A 49 -12.80 -8.27 -3.96
N PRO A 50 -12.82 -9.08 -2.89
CA PRO A 50 -11.59 -9.49 -2.22
C PRO A 50 -10.68 -10.11 -3.27
N TYR A 51 -9.51 -9.51 -3.49
CA TYR A 51 -8.45 -10.19 -4.22
C TYR A 51 -8.21 -11.51 -3.49
N PRO A 52 -8.30 -12.67 -4.16
CA PRO A 52 -7.97 -13.93 -3.52
C PRO A 52 -6.52 -13.83 -3.07
N THR A 53 -6.31 -13.82 -1.75
CA THR A 53 -4.96 -13.91 -1.18
C THR A 53 -4.46 -15.30 -1.50
N PRO A 54 -3.33 -15.45 -2.24
CA PRO A 54 -2.77 -16.77 -2.49
C PRO A 54 -2.50 -17.43 -1.13
N MET A 55 -3.23 -18.51 -0.82
CA MET A 55 -2.90 -19.35 0.32
C MET A 55 -1.67 -20.16 -0.07
N ILE A 56 -0.49 -19.63 0.18
CA ILE A 56 0.75 -20.40 0.11
C ILE A 56 0.70 -21.35 1.33
N PRO A 57 0.68 -22.68 1.14
CA PRO A 57 0.81 -23.61 2.25
C PRO A 57 2.05 -23.24 3.07
N VAL A 58 1.92 -23.18 4.39
CA VAL A 58 2.99 -22.75 5.31
C VAL A 58 4.22 -23.67 5.23
N ASP A 59 4.06 -24.85 4.64
CA ASP A 59 5.08 -25.87 4.40
C ASP A 59 5.31 -26.11 2.90
N TYR A 60 5.69 -25.05 2.17
CA TYR A 60 6.16 -25.15 0.78
C TYR A 60 7.69 -25.15 0.77
N ASN A 61 8.30 -26.06 1.54
CA ASN A 61 9.72 -26.31 1.45
C ASN A 61 9.93 -27.47 0.47
N ASP A 62 10.45 -27.17 -0.72
CA ASP A 62 10.82 -28.17 -1.72
C ASP A 62 12.03 -29.02 -1.32
N GLY A 63 12.58 -28.78 -0.12
CA GLY A 63 13.73 -29.48 0.44
C GLY A 63 15.04 -29.01 -0.15
N ILE A 64 15.03 -28.00 -1.04
CA ILE A 64 16.23 -27.43 -1.61
C ILE A 64 16.79 -26.41 -0.60
N PRO A 65 17.98 -26.66 -0.02
CA PRO A 65 18.56 -25.73 0.92
C PRO A 65 18.91 -24.42 0.19
N LEU A 66 18.75 -23.30 0.87
CA LEU A 66 19.06 -21.98 0.31
C LEU A 66 20.52 -21.86 -0.16
N GLY A 67 21.42 -22.58 0.51
CA GLY A 67 22.83 -22.70 0.12
C GLY A 67 23.07 -23.42 -1.21
N ALA A 68 22.08 -24.13 -1.77
CA ALA A 68 22.20 -24.77 -3.09
C ALA A 68 22.13 -23.76 -4.25
N ILE A 69 21.60 -22.56 -4.03
CA ILE A 69 21.59 -21.47 -5.03
C ILE A 69 23.03 -21.04 -5.34
N GLY A 70 23.89 -21.02 -4.31
CA GLY A 70 25.29 -20.61 -4.42
C GLY A 70 25.48 -19.14 -4.84
N GLY A 71 26.74 -18.72 -4.86
CA GLY A 71 27.14 -17.36 -5.28
C GLY A 71 26.52 -16.24 -4.45
N VAL A 72 26.64 -15.01 -4.98
CA VAL A 72 26.17 -13.79 -4.30
C VAL A 72 24.67 -13.81 -4.03
N ALA A 73 23.87 -14.37 -4.95
CA ALA A 73 22.43 -14.49 -4.78
C ALA A 73 22.07 -15.41 -3.59
N GLY A 74 22.73 -16.56 -3.45
CA GLY A 74 22.56 -17.46 -2.32
C GLY A 74 22.93 -16.82 -0.98
N GLU A 75 24.08 -16.13 -0.92
CA GLU A 75 24.54 -15.41 0.28
C GLU A 75 23.55 -14.32 0.73
N LEU A 76 23.05 -13.51 -0.22
CA LEU A 76 22.07 -12.45 0.09
C LEU A 76 20.74 -13.03 0.59
N LEU A 77 20.31 -14.15 0.03
CA LEU A 77 19.10 -14.84 0.47
C LEU A 77 19.27 -15.44 1.87
N GLU A 78 20.42 -16.05 2.16
CA GLU A 78 20.73 -16.58 3.51
C GLU A 78 20.75 -15.48 4.56
N GLN A 79 21.39 -14.35 4.26
CA GLN A 79 21.37 -13.18 5.14
C GLN A 79 19.95 -12.67 5.40
N ASN A 80 19.08 -12.67 4.38
CA ASN A 80 17.67 -12.29 4.56
C ASN A 80 16.92 -13.28 5.44
N ALA A 81 17.12 -14.59 5.25
CA ALA A 81 16.49 -15.61 6.09
C ALA A 81 16.90 -15.42 7.56
N GLN A 82 18.19 -15.20 7.83
CA GLN A 82 18.70 -14.94 9.17
C GLN A 82 18.13 -13.64 9.75
N ALA A 83 18.11 -12.55 8.99
CA ALA A 83 17.57 -11.27 9.44
C ALA A 83 16.07 -11.35 9.75
N LEU A 84 15.29 -12.04 8.91
CA LEU A 84 13.84 -12.22 9.11
C LEU A 84 13.54 -13.12 10.32
N ASN A 85 14.34 -14.17 10.54
CA ASN A 85 14.24 -14.98 11.75
C ASN A 85 14.53 -14.14 13.00
N GLN A 86 15.60 -13.34 12.98
CA GLN A 86 15.93 -12.45 14.10
C GLN A 86 14.85 -11.39 14.33
N ILE A 87 14.26 -10.84 13.27
CA ILE A 87 13.11 -9.92 13.38
C ILE A 87 11.96 -10.61 14.11
N SER A 88 11.65 -11.86 13.76
CA SER A 88 10.58 -12.64 14.39
C SER A 88 10.86 -12.86 15.89
N GLU A 89 12.09 -13.24 16.25
CA GLU A 89 12.52 -13.39 17.65
C GLU A 89 12.45 -12.08 18.44
N ASN A 90 12.87 -10.98 17.83
CA ASN A 90 12.81 -9.65 18.43
C ASN A 90 11.37 -9.19 18.64
N LEU A 91 10.46 -9.50 17.71
CA LEU A 91 9.03 -9.24 17.88
C LEU A 91 8.46 -10.05 19.05
N ALA A 92 8.80 -11.33 19.16
CA ALA A 92 8.40 -12.18 20.27
C ALA A 92 8.96 -11.69 21.63
N SER A 93 10.13 -11.04 21.59
CA SER A 93 10.82 -10.51 22.77
C SER A 93 10.55 -9.01 23.04
N PHE A 94 9.62 -8.38 22.32
CA PHE A 94 9.29 -6.95 22.43
C PHE A 94 10.46 -5.98 22.16
N LYS A 95 11.44 -6.39 21.37
CA LYS A 95 12.66 -5.64 21.01
C LYS A 95 12.57 -4.96 19.64
N ILE A 96 11.48 -4.23 19.39
CA ILE A 96 11.17 -3.67 18.05
C ILE A 96 12.27 -2.71 17.54
N GLN A 97 12.94 -1.97 18.42
CA GLN A 97 13.99 -1.03 18.04
C GLN A 97 15.21 -1.74 17.39
N GLU A 98 15.47 -2.99 17.78
CA GLU A 98 16.56 -3.80 17.21
C GLU A 98 16.28 -4.22 15.76
N ASN A 99 15.02 -4.13 15.30
CA ASN A 99 14.62 -4.54 13.95
C ASN A 99 14.93 -3.51 12.86
N ILE A 100 15.20 -2.25 13.21
CA ILE A 100 15.42 -1.18 12.21
C ILE A 100 16.63 -1.54 11.33
N GLY A 101 17.75 -1.96 11.93
CA GLY A 101 18.94 -2.37 11.19
C GLY A 101 18.70 -3.59 10.31
N LEU A 102 17.99 -4.59 10.84
CA LEU A 102 17.66 -5.83 10.13
C LEU A 102 16.75 -5.58 8.92
N LEU A 103 15.77 -4.68 9.07
CA LEU A 103 14.89 -4.27 7.97
C LEU A 103 15.65 -3.50 6.89
N CYS A 104 16.56 -2.60 7.27
CA CYS A 104 17.45 -1.92 6.32
C CYS A 104 18.33 -2.91 5.57
N GLN A 105 18.96 -3.86 6.28
CA GLN A 105 19.76 -4.92 5.66
C GLN A 105 18.93 -5.74 4.68
N THR A 106 17.72 -6.15 5.06
CA THR A 106 16.82 -6.93 4.20
C THR A 106 16.47 -6.16 2.93
N ARG A 107 16.12 -4.86 3.06
CA ARG A 107 15.86 -3.98 1.91
C ARG A 107 17.07 -3.93 0.96
N ASP A 108 18.25 -3.69 1.51
CA ASP A 108 19.47 -3.50 0.71
C ASP A 108 19.88 -4.80 0.00
N ASN A 109 19.71 -5.94 0.66
CA ASN A 109 19.95 -7.25 0.07
C ASN A 109 18.97 -7.58 -1.05
N LEU A 110 17.68 -7.29 -0.87
CA LEU A 110 16.67 -7.46 -1.93
C LEU A 110 16.95 -6.54 -3.12
N LEU A 111 17.37 -5.30 -2.89
CA LEU A 111 17.76 -4.37 -3.96
C LEU A 111 18.97 -4.89 -4.74
N LYS A 112 20.00 -5.39 -4.04
CA LYS A 112 21.17 -6.01 -4.67
C LYS A 112 20.77 -7.23 -5.50
N LEU A 113 19.95 -8.13 -4.95
CA LEU A 113 19.48 -9.33 -5.65
C LEU A 113 18.70 -8.98 -6.92
N MET A 114 17.81 -8.00 -6.85
CA MET A 114 17.07 -7.52 -8.02
C MET A 114 17.98 -6.98 -9.12
N ASN A 115 19.01 -6.21 -8.74
CA ASN A 115 19.98 -5.68 -9.70
C ASN A 115 20.82 -6.81 -10.31
N GLU A 116 21.26 -7.77 -9.50
CA GLU A 116 22.00 -8.96 -9.93
C GLU A 116 21.20 -9.75 -10.98
N MET A 117 19.95 -10.08 -10.65
CA MET A 117 19.04 -10.75 -11.56
C MET A 117 18.83 -9.93 -12.84
N ASN A 118 18.55 -8.64 -12.75
CA ASN A 118 18.31 -7.82 -13.94
C ASN A 118 19.56 -7.68 -14.84
N ASN A 119 20.76 -7.69 -14.27
CA ASN A 119 22.01 -7.54 -15.01
C ASN A 119 22.49 -8.85 -15.65
N ASN A 120 22.15 -10.01 -15.08
CA ASN A 120 22.59 -11.32 -15.56
C ASN A 120 21.55 -12.07 -16.42
N VAL A 121 20.39 -11.45 -16.68
CA VAL A 121 19.33 -12.05 -17.48
C VAL A 121 19.64 -11.90 -18.99
N PRO A 122 19.69 -13.01 -19.76
CA PRO A 122 19.87 -12.98 -21.22
C PRO A 122 18.78 -12.16 -21.93
N ASP A 123 19.09 -11.57 -23.09
CA ASP A 123 18.17 -10.67 -23.81
C ASP A 123 16.78 -11.28 -24.12
N ILE A 124 16.70 -12.60 -24.30
CA ILE A 124 15.45 -13.33 -24.51
C ILE A 124 14.55 -13.28 -23.26
N MET A 125 15.13 -13.34 -22.07
CA MET A 125 14.42 -13.35 -20.81
C MET A 125 14.01 -11.94 -20.36
N LYS A 126 14.56 -10.87 -20.96
CA LYS A 126 14.10 -9.48 -20.76
C LYS A 126 12.69 -9.21 -21.28
N GLN A 127 12.17 -10.10 -22.14
CA GLN A 127 10.78 -10.02 -22.63
C GLN A 127 9.76 -10.60 -21.63
N MET A 128 10.22 -11.34 -20.61
CA MET A 128 9.30 -11.83 -19.58
C MET A 128 8.87 -10.69 -18.66
N PRO A 129 7.61 -10.68 -18.18
CA PRO A 129 7.19 -9.78 -17.13
C PRO A 129 8.15 -9.86 -15.93
N GLN A 130 8.51 -8.71 -15.36
CA GLN A 130 9.35 -8.70 -14.17
C GLN A 130 8.64 -9.42 -13.03
N LEU A 131 9.33 -10.39 -12.41
CA LEU A 131 8.75 -11.22 -11.35
C LEU A 131 8.33 -10.39 -10.13
N MET A 132 9.07 -9.32 -9.84
CA MET A 132 8.81 -8.44 -8.71
C MET A 132 9.47 -7.08 -8.92
N LYS A 133 8.82 -6.01 -8.46
CA LYS A 133 9.41 -4.67 -8.37
C LYS A 133 9.36 -4.22 -6.92
N LEU A 134 10.53 -3.96 -6.30
CA LEU A 134 10.56 -3.37 -4.97
C LEU A 134 10.07 -1.93 -5.02
N ASN A 135 9.16 -1.59 -4.11
CA ASN A 135 8.69 -0.24 -3.91
C ASN A 135 9.69 0.52 -3.04
N LEU A 136 10.74 1.03 -3.66
CA LEU A 136 11.82 1.72 -2.96
C LEU A 136 11.35 3.06 -2.36
N ASP A 137 10.38 3.74 -2.98
CA ASP A 137 9.81 4.98 -2.45
C ASP A 137 9.14 4.75 -1.09
N LEU A 138 8.34 3.68 -1.00
CA LEU A 138 7.72 3.28 0.25
C LEU A 138 8.78 2.84 1.26
N ALA A 139 9.76 2.03 0.85
CA ALA A 139 10.82 1.56 1.72
C ALA A 139 11.64 2.72 2.30
N ASN A 140 11.96 3.74 1.51
CA ASN A 140 12.69 4.93 1.94
C ASN A 140 11.86 5.90 2.80
N THR A 141 10.54 5.78 2.77
CA THR A 141 9.64 6.56 3.63
C THR A 141 9.54 5.95 5.03
N ILE A 142 9.63 4.62 5.13
CA ILE A 142 9.43 3.87 6.39
C ILE A 142 10.77 3.56 7.07
N LEU A 143 11.83 3.30 6.30
CA LEU A 143 13.15 2.92 6.80
C LEU A 143 14.15 4.06 6.60
N PRO A 144 15.14 4.20 7.49
CA PRO A 144 16.25 5.13 7.28
C PRO A 144 16.93 4.90 5.93
N PRO A 145 17.34 5.97 5.22
CA PRO A 145 18.04 5.83 3.96
C PRO A 145 19.35 5.05 4.15
N PRO A 146 19.80 4.29 3.13
CA PRO A 146 21.09 3.62 3.20
C PRO A 146 22.20 4.67 3.39
N PRO A 147 23.25 4.36 4.18
CA PRO A 147 24.39 5.26 4.32
C PRO A 147 25.07 5.47 2.96
N PRO A 148 25.61 6.67 2.70
CA PRO A 148 26.34 6.94 1.46
C PRO A 148 27.56 6.01 1.33
N PRO A 149 27.94 5.62 0.10
CA PRO A 149 29.15 4.83 -0.12
C PRO A 149 30.38 5.60 0.38
N MET A 150 31.23 4.93 1.16
CA MET A 150 32.53 5.47 1.59
C MET A 150 33.54 5.51 0.45
#